data_AF-A0A1V8SJF0-F1
#
_entry.id   AF-A0A1V8SJF0-F1
#
_cell.length_a   1.000
_cell.length_b   1.000
_cell.length_c   1.000
_cell.angle_alpha   90.00
_cell.angle_beta   90.00
_cell.angle_gamma   90.00
#
_symmetry.space_group_name_H-M   'P 1'
#
loop_
_entity.id
_entity.type
_entity.pdbx_description
1 polymer ?
#
loop_
_entity_poly.entity_id
_entity_poly.type
_entity_poly.pdbx_seq_one_letter_code
_entity_poly.pdbx_strand_id
1 'polypeptide(L)'
;MSSGNGLSHNYNQRYNDLHALCEKGGEKLHACEDGARALLDDKNLPRIHHIKTLLLLATIVALVDEAWDMRQEAETLWHVERRVNSEGQDTRLDSNLDELSGALQQIKLVLSEELVAKHQDSAECDEAPAAMQPEGHKWSTDGILRDSDAKCLKEEREFHRRGARSLKRICEDALEESKSAGTSGR
;
A
#
# COMPACT_ATOMS: atom_id res chain seq x y z
N MET A 1 -23.03 -24.83 -12.95
CA MET A 1 -22.02 -24.41 -11.97
C MET A 1 -21.76 -22.93 -12.20
N SER A 2 -22.36 -22.04 -11.41
CA SER A 2 -22.22 -20.59 -11.54
C SER A 2 -22.13 -19.96 -10.16
N SER A 3 -20.93 -19.91 -9.60
CA SER A 3 -20.66 -19.27 -8.30
C SER A 3 -19.54 -18.21 -8.36
N GLY A 4 -19.00 -17.93 -9.55
CA GLY A 4 -17.86 -17.00 -9.72
C GLY A 4 -18.20 -15.51 -9.52
N ASN A 5 -19.45 -15.10 -9.80
CA ASN A 5 -19.78 -13.67 -9.84
C ASN A 5 -20.04 -13.04 -8.45
N GLY A 6 -20.42 -13.83 -7.43
CA GLY A 6 -20.75 -13.31 -6.10
C GLY A 6 -19.52 -12.91 -5.26
N LEU A 7 -18.41 -13.64 -5.42
CA LEU A 7 -17.17 -13.40 -4.67
C LEU A 7 -16.43 -12.15 -5.18
N SER A 8 -16.37 -11.95 -6.50
CA SER A 8 -15.73 -10.77 -7.10
C SER A 8 -16.50 -9.48 -6.78
N HIS A 9 -17.84 -9.51 -6.78
CA HIS A 9 -18.64 -8.34 -6.42
C HIS A 9 -18.45 -7.95 -4.94
N ASN A 10 -18.33 -8.93 -4.04
CA ASN A 10 -18.06 -8.69 -2.62
C ASN A 10 -16.67 -8.06 -2.42
N TYR A 11 -15.65 -8.59 -3.11
CA TYR A 11 -14.30 -8.01 -3.07
C TYR A 11 -14.29 -6.56 -3.57
N ASN A 12 -14.84 -6.28 -4.75
CA ASN A 12 -14.79 -4.94 -5.34
C ASN A 12 -15.45 -3.90 -4.44
N GLN A 13 -16.59 -4.23 -3.82
CA GLN A 13 -17.24 -3.34 -2.87
C GLN A 13 -16.34 -3.06 -1.66
N ARG A 14 -15.82 -4.12 -1.02
CA ARG A 14 -14.92 -3.99 0.13
C ARG A 14 -13.66 -3.20 -0.20
N TYR A 15 -13.03 -3.51 -1.32
CA TYR A 15 -11.83 -2.84 -1.78
C TYR A 15 -12.08 -1.35 -2.05
N ASN A 16 -13.21 -0.99 -2.66
CA ASN A 16 -13.59 0.40 -2.88
C ASN A 16 -13.85 1.14 -1.55
N ASP A 17 -14.47 0.46 -0.57
CA ASP A 17 -14.68 1.03 0.77
C ASP A 17 -13.33 1.30 1.47
N LEU A 18 -12.35 0.39 1.34
CA LEU A 18 -10.99 0.58 1.87
C LEU A 18 -10.27 1.73 1.16
N HIS A 19 -10.36 1.80 -0.17
CA HIS A 19 -9.78 2.91 -0.92
C HIS A 19 -10.35 4.26 -0.47
N ALA A 20 -11.67 4.34 -0.23
CA ALA A 20 -12.30 5.55 0.29
C ALA A 20 -11.84 5.90 1.72
N LEU A 21 -11.46 4.91 2.54
CA LEU A 21 -10.84 5.14 3.85
C LEU A 21 -9.40 5.64 3.71
N CYS A 22 -8.63 5.07 2.77
CA CYS A 22 -7.28 5.52 2.42
C CYS A 22 -7.28 6.99 1.99
N GLU A 23 -8.22 7.38 1.12
CA GLU A 23 -8.33 8.77 0.63
C GLU A 23 -8.70 9.77 1.73
N LYS A 24 -9.47 9.36 2.73
CA LYS A 24 -9.80 10.21 3.88
C LYS A 24 -8.60 10.47 4.79
N GLY A 25 -7.64 9.55 4.81
CA GLY A 25 -6.41 9.67 5.59
C GLY A 25 -6.63 9.75 7.11
N GLY A 26 -5.57 10.12 7.82
CA GLY A 26 -5.61 10.33 9.27
C GLY A 26 -6.04 9.08 10.05
N GLU A 27 -6.99 9.23 10.96
CA GLU A 27 -7.48 8.14 11.82
C GLU A 27 -8.18 7.01 11.04
N LYS A 28 -8.57 7.25 9.77
CA LYS A 28 -9.21 6.24 8.93
C LYS A 28 -8.21 5.28 8.28
N LEU A 29 -6.91 5.59 8.29
CA LEU A 29 -5.88 4.71 7.76
C LEU A 29 -5.79 3.39 8.54
N HIS A 30 -5.94 3.42 9.87
CA HIS A 30 -5.93 2.20 10.67
C HIS A 30 -7.08 1.25 10.29
N ALA A 31 -8.29 1.78 10.10
CA ALA A 31 -9.43 0.98 9.65
C ALA A 31 -9.24 0.45 8.21
N CYS A 32 -8.53 1.21 7.36
CA CYS A 32 -8.16 0.77 6.03
C CYS A 32 -7.14 -0.38 6.08
N GLU A 33 -6.13 -0.26 6.94
CA GLU A 33 -5.08 -1.25 7.16
C GLU A 33 -5.65 -2.56 7.70
N ASP A 34 -6.47 -2.50 8.77
CA ASP A 34 -7.15 -3.67 9.34
C ASP A 34 -8.04 -4.37 8.31
N GLY A 35 -8.81 -3.60 7.55
CA GLY A 35 -9.72 -4.16 6.54
C GLY A 35 -8.98 -4.77 5.35
N ALA A 36 -7.86 -4.20 4.95
CA ALA A 36 -7.00 -4.75 3.91
C ALA A 36 -6.30 -6.05 4.38
N ARG A 37 -5.80 -6.11 5.62
CA ARG A 37 -5.30 -7.37 6.20
C ARG A 37 -6.40 -8.45 6.25
N ALA A 38 -7.61 -8.08 6.66
CA ALA A 38 -8.75 -9.00 6.68
C ALA A 38 -9.16 -9.51 5.28
N LEU A 39 -8.90 -8.75 4.22
CA LEU A 39 -9.07 -9.24 2.84
C LEU A 39 -7.99 -10.28 2.48
N LEU A 40 -6.74 -10.05 2.88
CA LEU A 40 -5.63 -10.98 2.62
C LEU A 40 -5.76 -12.29 3.39
N ASP A 41 -6.44 -12.29 4.54
CA ASP A 41 -6.76 -13.50 5.30
C ASP A 41 -7.76 -14.44 4.58
N ASP A 42 -8.47 -13.96 3.55
CA ASP A 42 -9.34 -14.79 2.74
C ASP A 42 -8.52 -15.73 1.84
N LYS A 43 -8.47 -17.00 2.22
CA LYS A 43 -7.76 -18.07 1.48
C LYS A 43 -8.27 -18.27 0.05
N ASN A 44 -9.48 -17.81 -0.27
CA ASN A 44 -10.07 -17.93 -1.60
C ASN A 44 -9.90 -16.66 -2.44
N LEU A 45 -9.15 -15.67 -1.94
CA LEU A 45 -8.91 -14.43 -2.67
C LEU A 45 -8.14 -14.72 -3.97
N PRO A 46 -8.68 -14.36 -5.15
CA PRO A 46 -7.95 -14.47 -6.41
C PRO A 46 -6.63 -13.71 -6.36
N ARG A 47 -5.58 -14.22 -7.00
CA ARG A 47 -4.22 -13.65 -6.91
C ARG A 47 -4.15 -12.19 -7.35
N ILE A 48 -4.89 -11.79 -8.38
CA ILE A 48 -4.96 -10.39 -8.83
C ILE A 48 -5.50 -9.48 -7.72
N HIS A 49 -6.51 -9.93 -6.99
CA HIS A 49 -7.07 -9.20 -5.85
C HIS A 49 -6.10 -9.18 -4.66
N HIS A 50 -5.35 -10.26 -4.47
CA HIS A 50 -4.25 -10.33 -3.50
C HIS A 50 -3.17 -9.28 -3.81
N ILE A 51 -2.71 -9.20 -5.06
CA ILE A 51 -1.74 -8.19 -5.51
C ILE A 51 -2.28 -6.78 -5.27
N LYS A 52 -3.52 -6.49 -5.70
CA LYS A 52 -4.16 -5.17 -5.50
C LYS A 52 -4.20 -4.77 -4.02
N THR A 53 -4.57 -5.72 -3.14
CA THR A 53 -4.69 -5.47 -1.70
C THR A 53 -3.32 -5.25 -1.04
N LEU A 54 -2.29 -6.03 -1.42
CA LEU A 54 -0.93 -5.81 -0.95
C LEU A 54 -0.40 -4.43 -1.37
N LEU A 55 -0.65 -3.99 -2.60
CA LEU A 55 -0.24 -2.66 -3.05
C LEU A 55 -0.96 -1.53 -2.31
N LEU A 56 -2.25 -1.69 -2.01
CA LEU A 56 -2.96 -0.75 -1.14
C LEU A 56 -2.31 -0.71 0.24
N LEU A 57 -2.04 -1.86 0.84
CA LEU A 57 -1.45 -1.98 2.18
C LEU A 57 -0.06 -1.32 2.24
N ALA A 58 0.79 -1.58 1.24
CA ALA A 58 2.10 -0.97 1.09
C ALA A 58 2.06 0.57 0.99
N THR A 59 0.92 1.17 0.64
CA THR A 59 0.80 2.64 0.57
C THR A 59 0.31 3.29 1.85
N ILE A 60 -0.17 2.52 2.83
CA ILE A 60 -0.80 3.04 4.05
C ILE A 60 -0.11 2.60 5.34
N VAL A 61 0.63 1.49 5.31
CA VAL A 61 1.37 0.99 6.48
C VAL A 61 2.47 1.98 6.84
N ALA A 62 2.62 2.25 8.15
CA ALA A 62 3.56 3.25 8.65
C ALA A 62 5.02 2.81 8.58
N LEU A 63 5.29 1.50 8.67
CA LEU A 63 6.65 0.98 8.66
C LEU A 63 7.13 0.74 7.24
N VAL A 64 8.12 1.52 6.80
CA VAL A 64 8.70 1.44 5.44
C VAL A 64 9.22 0.04 5.10
N ASP A 65 9.81 -0.69 6.07
CA ASP A 65 10.31 -2.05 5.85
C ASP A 65 9.14 -3.03 5.58
N GLU A 66 8.05 -2.89 6.35
CA GLU A 66 6.85 -3.71 6.17
C GLU A 66 6.16 -3.39 4.84
N ALA A 67 6.06 -2.11 4.48
CA ALA A 67 5.55 -1.69 3.18
C ALA A 67 6.40 -2.22 2.02
N TRP A 68 7.73 -2.28 2.19
CA TRP A 68 8.65 -2.87 1.21
C TRP A 68 8.41 -4.36 1.04
N ASP A 69 8.25 -5.11 2.13
CA ASP A 69 7.96 -6.54 2.10
C ASP A 69 6.64 -6.84 1.37
N MET A 70 5.58 -6.07 1.67
CA MET A 70 4.29 -6.18 0.98
C MET A 70 4.41 -5.91 -0.52
N ARG A 71 5.20 -4.90 -0.91
CA ARG A 71 5.47 -4.58 -2.31
C ARG A 71 6.24 -5.72 -3.01
N GLN A 72 7.22 -6.33 -2.33
CA GLN A 72 7.98 -7.48 -2.87
C GLN A 72 7.11 -8.72 -3.04
N GLU A 73 6.22 -9.00 -2.09
CA GLU A 73 5.25 -10.08 -2.21
C GLU A 73 4.30 -9.85 -3.39
N ALA A 74 3.79 -8.63 -3.55
CA ALA A 74 2.96 -8.24 -4.68
C ALA A 74 3.69 -8.43 -6.03
N GLU A 75 4.95 -8.04 -6.13
CA GLU A 75 5.78 -8.23 -7.34
C GLU A 75 5.99 -9.71 -7.66
N THR A 76 6.25 -10.52 -6.63
CA THR A 76 6.41 -11.97 -6.77
C THR A 76 5.14 -12.61 -7.33
N LEU A 77 3.98 -12.25 -6.78
CA LEU A 77 2.68 -12.74 -7.26
C LEU A 77 2.37 -12.24 -8.68
N TRP A 78 2.74 -11.00 -9.01
CA TRP A 78 2.60 -10.45 -10.35
C TRP A 78 3.40 -11.25 -11.39
N HIS A 79 4.66 -11.58 -11.09
CA HIS A 79 5.49 -12.42 -11.96
C HIS A 79 4.90 -13.81 -12.15
N VAL A 80 4.30 -14.39 -11.10
CA VAL A 80 3.60 -15.67 -11.20
C VAL A 80 2.38 -15.55 -12.13
N GLU A 81 1.54 -14.52 -11.98
CA GLU A 81 0.39 -14.31 -12.88
C GLU A 81 0.83 -14.13 -14.33
N ARG A 82 1.86 -13.32 -14.60
CA ARG A 82 2.35 -13.09 -15.96
C ARG A 82 2.98 -14.34 -16.58
N ARG A 83 3.59 -15.22 -15.78
CA ARG A 83 4.11 -16.50 -16.27
C ARG A 83 2.98 -17.45 -16.66
N VAL A 84 1.89 -17.47 -15.89
CA VAL A 84 0.74 -18.36 -16.15
C VAL A 84 -0.10 -17.85 -17.31
N ASN A 85 -0.25 -16.53 -17.43
CA ASN A 85 -1.06 -15.88 -18.46
C ASN A 85 -0.12 -15.08 -19.38
N SER A 86 0.20 -15.68 -20.52
CA SER A 86 1.12 -15.04 -21.47
C SER A 86 0.46 -13.84 -22.13
N GLU A 87 1.26 -12.81 -22.40
CA GLU A 87 0.82 -11.59 -23.06
C GLU A 87 0.15 -11.88 -24.41
N GLY A 88 -0.96 -11.20 -24.69
CA GLY A 88 -1.77 -11.33 -25.90
C GLY A 88 -2.84 -12.42 -25.82
N GLN A 89 -2.90 -13.21 -24.74
CA GLN A 89 -3.95 -14.23 -24.55
C GLN A 89 -5.27 -13.63 -24.05
N ASP A 90 -5.20 -12.63 -23.18
CA ASP A 90 -6.35 -11.91 -22.64
C ASP A 90 -5.98 -10.43 -22.48
N THR A 91 -6.44 -9.61 -23.42
CA THR A 91 -6.13 -8.18 -23.47
C THR A 91 -6.59 -7.42 -22.23
N ARG A 92 -7.66 -7.89 -21.58
CA ARG A 92 -8.17 -7.27 -20.36
C ARG A 92 -7.28 -7.61 -19.18
N LEU A 93 -6.86 -8.87 -19.07
CA LEU A 93 -5.90 -9.28 -18.07
C LEU A 93 -4.54 -8.58 -18.27
N ASP A 94 -4.09 -8.46 -19.51
CA ASP A 94 -2.85 -7.77 -19.84
C ASP A 94 -2.88 -6.31 -19.41
N SER A 95 -3.96 -5.59 -19.68
CA SER A 95 -4.17 -4.21 -19.20
C SER A 95 -4.10 -4.14 -17.67
N ASN A 96 -4.78 -5.06 -16.97
CA ASN A 96 -4.75 -5.10 -15.51
C ASN A 96 -3.33 -5.37 -14.97
N LEU A 97 -2.58 -6.29 -15.59
CA LEU A 97 -1.21 -6.58 -15.17
C LEU A 97 -0.26 -5.42 -15.48
N ASP A 98 -0.44 -4.71 -16.59
CA ASP A 98 0.36 -3.52 -16.90
C ASP A 98 0.12 -2.39 -15.90
N GLU A 99 -1.13 -2.16 -15.50
CA GLU A 99 -1.49 -1.20 -14.46
C GLU A 99 -0.85 -1.56 -13.11
N LEU A 100 -0.90 -2.84 -12.72
CA LEU A 100 -0.27 -3.33 -11.49
C LEU A 100 1.25 -3.20 -11.54
N SER A 101 1.86 -3.42 -12.70
CA SER A 101 3.29 -3.17 -12.91
C SER A 101 3.64 -1.70 -12.72
N GLY A 102 2.83 -0.79 -13.28
CA GLY A 102 2.97 0.65 -13.07
C GLY A 102 2.89 1.04 -11.58
N ALA A 103 1.90 0.51 -10.85
CA ALA A 103 1.77 0.75 -9.41
C ALA A 103 2.96 0.20 -8.61
N LEU A 104 3.44 -1.00 -8.94
CA LEU A 104 4.63 -1.61 -8.33
C LEU A 104 5.88 -0.73 -8.48
N GLN A 105 6.09 -0.11 -9.65
CA GLN A 105 7.23 0.77 -9.88
C GLN A 105 7.09 2.10 -9.14
N GLN A 106 5.88 2.67 -9.09
CA GLN A 106 5.63 3.90 -8.35
C GLN A 106 5.86 3.72 -6.85
N ILE A 107 5.33 2.65 -6.26
CA ILE A 107 5.52 2.34 -4.83
C ILE A 107 7.00 2.07 -4.55
N LYS A 108 7.69 1.32 -5.42
CA LYS A 108 9.14 1.08 -5.29
C LYS A 108 9.93 2.38 -5.20
N LEU A 109 9.62 3.35 -6.06
CA LEU A 109 10.31 4.64 -6.09
C LEU A 109 10.11 5.38 -4.77
N VAL A 110 8.87 5.51 -4.30
CA VAL A 110 8.54 6.17 -3.03
C VAL A 110 9.24 5.49 -1.85
N LEU A 111 9.11 4.18 -1.72
CA LEU A 111 9.73 3.44 -0.60
C LEU A 111 11.26 3.48 -0.66
N SER A 112 11.86 3.52 -1.86
CA SER A 112 13.32 3.65 -1.98
C SER A 112 13.83 4.99 -1.47
N GLU A 113 13.08 6.08 -1.69
CA GLU A 113 13.41 7.40 -1.15
C GLU A 113 13.30 7.41 0.38
N GLU A 114 12.22 6.84 0.92
CA GLU A 114 12.00 6.72 2.37
C GLU A 114 13.05 5.84 3.07
N LEU A 115 13.42 4.72 2.46
CA LEU A 115 14.49 3.86 2.99
C LEU A 115 15.82 4.60 3.02
N VAL A 116 16.17 5.36 1.98
CA VAL A 116 17.40 6.16 1.98
C VAL A 116 17.39 7.20 3.10
N ALA A 117 16.27 7.91 3.28
CA ALA A 117 16.11 8.90 4.35
C ALA A 117 16.29 8.26 5.74
N LYS A 118 15.63 7.13 5.99
CA LYS A 118 15.74 6.38 7.25
C LYS A 118 17.19 5.99 7.59
N HIS A 119 17.99 5.61 6.59
CA HIS A 119 19.40 5.26 6.81
C HIS A 119 20.29 6.51 7.01
N GLN A 120 19.98 7.63 6.36
CA GLN A 120 20.69 8.90 6.56
C GLN A 120 20.42 9.49 7.95
N ASP A 121 19.18 9.48 8.40
CA ASP A 121 18.80 9.93 9.75
C ASP A 121 19.46 9.09 10.85
N SER A 122 19.68 7.79 10.59
CA SER A 122 20.41 6.92 11.52
C SER A 122 21.92 7.20 11.55
N ALA A 123 22.50 7.71 10.46
CA ALA A 123 23.93 8.01 10.37
C ALA A 123 24.30 9.36 11.02
N GLU A 124 23.38 10.33 11.07
CA GLU A 124 23.60 11.62 11.75
C GLU A 124 23.55 11.52 13.29
N CYS A 125 23.03 10.42 13.85
CA CYS A 125 23.11 10.15 15.30
C CYS A 125 24.46 9.57 15.75
N ASP A 126 25.33 9.11 14.84
CA ASP A 126 26.59 8.45 15.17
C ASP A 126 27.83 9.38 15.09
N GLU A 127 27.65 10.66 14.79
CA GLU A 127 28.76 11.65 14.81
C GLU A 127 28.67 12.60 16.01
N ALA A 128 28.79 12.04 17.21
CA ALA A 128 29.18 12.81 18.40
C ALA A 128 30.72 12.87 18.47
N PRO A 129 31.33 14.06 18.63
CA PRO A 129 32.76 14.25 18.52
C PRO A 129 33.49 13.50 19.65
N ALA A 130 34.51 12.73 19.29
CA ALA A 130 35.43 12.10 20.23
C ALA A 130 36.24 13.17 20.99
N ALA A 131 35.65 13.74 22.05
CA ALA A 131 36.35 14.54 23.04
C ALA A 131 35.79 14.26 24.45
N MET A 132 36.62 13.57 25.25
CA MET A 132 36.62 13.49 26.72
C MET A 132 35.42 12.82 27.44
N GLN A 133 35.76 11.71 28.12
CA GLN A 133 35.00 11.07 29.20
C GLN A 133 35.04 11.88 30.53
N PRO A 134 34.50 11.40 31.68
CA PRO A 134 33.17 10.82 31.96
C PRO A 134 32.61 11.35 33.31
N GLU A 135 31.38 11.87 33.45
CA GLU A 135 30.82 12.03 34.82
C GLU A 135 29.29 11.91 34.93
N GLY A 136 28.86 10.87 35.66
CA GLY A 136 27.66 10.85 36.50
C GLY A 136 26.36 11.20 35.79
N HIS A 137 25.33 11.56 36.56
CA HIS A 137 24.02 12.02 36.06
C HIS A 137 23.03 10.91 35.66
N LYS A 138 22.60 10.20 36.71
CA LYS A 138 21.20 10.01 37.11
C LYS A 138 20.18 10.00 35.95
N TRP A 139 19.60 8.83 35.71
CA TRP A 139 18.30 8.73 35.07
C TRP A 139 17.29 9.59 35.84
N SER A 140 16.87 10.71 35.23
CA SER A 140 15.72 11.50 35.68
C SER A 140 14.55 11.16 34.77
N THR A 141 13.59 10.46 35.36
CA THR A 141 12.21 10.32 34.88
C THR A 141 11.54 11.69 34.93
N ASP A 142 11.46 12.40 33.82
CA ASP A 142 10.51 13.51 33.65
C ASP A 142 10.04 13.58 32.20
N GLY A 143 9.03 12.74 31.90
CA GLY A 143 7.73 13.14 31.35
C GLY A 143 7.58 14.34 30.42
N ILE A 144 8.48 14.60 29.47
CA ILE A 144 8.21 15.56 28.38
C ILE A 144 8.64 14.91 27.06
N LEU A 145 7.68 14.25 26.40
CA LEU A 145 7.73 14.02 24.95
C LEU A 145 7.97 15.39 24.30
N ARG A 146 9.11 15.54 23.64
CA ARG A 146 9.45 16.80 22.96
C ARG A 146 8.42 17.03 21.86
N ASP A 147 7.91 18.26 21.78
CA ASP A 147 7.00 18.71 20.71
C ASP A 147 7.55 18.46 19.28
N SER A 148 8.85 18.14 19.14
CA SER A 148 9.46 17.72 17.86
C SER A 148 8.89 16.40 17.33
N ASP A 149 8.58 15.45 18.21
CA ASP A 149 8.17 14.10 17.81
C ASP A 149 6.72 14.09 17.33
N ALA A 150 5.91 15.03 17.84
CA ALA A 150 4.53 15.25 17.40
C ALA A 150 4.43 15.98 16.04
N LYS A 151 5.50 16.67 15.61
CA LYS A 151 5.56 17.34 14.31
C LYS A 151 5.97 16.39 13.20
N CYS A 152 6.89 15.48 13.48
CA CYS A 152 7.33 14.42 12.56
C CYS A 152 6.15 13.52 12.11
N LEU A 153 5.26 13.15 13.04
CA LEU A 153 4.07 12.36 12.74
C LEU A 153 2.97 13.10 11.94
N LYS A 154 3.02 14.43 11.83
CA LYS A 154 2.05 15.21 11.05
C LYS A 154 2.48 15.38 9.60
N GLU A 155 3.78 15.47 9.32
CA GLU A 155 4.30 15.64 7.96
C GLU A 155 4.32 14.31 7.18
N GLU A 156 4.53 13.16 7.82
CA GLU A 156 4.40 11.82 7.19
C GLU A 156 3.00 11.59 6.59
N ARG A 157 1.95 12.15 7.21
CA ARG A 157 0.55 11.93 6.76
C ARG A 157 0.15 12.70 5.51
N GLU A 158 0.86 13.76 5.12
CA GLU A 158 0.48 14.57 3.96
C GLU A 158 0.94 14.01 2.61
N PHE A 159 1.87 13.04 2.60
CA PHE A 159 2.51 12.54 1.39
C PHE A 159 1.72 11.42 0.67
N HIS A 160 0.77 10.76 1.34
CA HIS A 160 -0.08 9.67 0.80
C HIS A 160 -0.97 10.07 -0.42
N ARG A 161 -1.02 11.34 -0.82
CA ARG A 161 -1.92 11.85 -1.88
C ARG A 161 -1.47 11.63 -3.33
N ARG A 162 -0.25 11.13 -3.59
CA ARG A 162 0.26 10.96 -4.97
C ARG A 162 0.03 9.56 -5.54
N GLY A 163 0.23 8.48 -4.77
CA GLY A 163 0.00 7.10 -5.23
C GLY A 163 -1.48 6.74 -5.44
N ALA A 164 -2.38 7.25 -4.59
CA ALA A 164 -3.82 6.95 -4.61
C ALA A 164 -4.54 7.38 -5.92
N ARG A 165 -3.99 8.36 -6.66
CA ARG A 165 -4.61 8.83 -7.91
C ARG A 165 -4.51 7.81 -9.05
N SER A 166 -3.49 6.94 -9.03
CA SER A 166 -3.33 5.89 -10.05
C SER A 166 -4.33 4.75 -9.83
N LEU A 167 -4.55 4.35 -8.56
CA LEU A 167 -5.52 3.30 -8.19
C LEU A 167 -6.98 3.70 -8.39
N LYS A 168 -7.30 4.99 -8.23
CA LYS A 168 -8.64 5.53 -8.55
C LYS A 168 -9.02 5.30 -10.02
N ARG A 169 -8.10 5.52 -10.96
CA ARG A 169 -8.35 5.34 -12.41
C ARG A 169 -8.68 3.88 -12.74
N ILE A 170 -7.95 2.95 -12.10
CA ILE A 170 -8.11 1.50 -12.22
C ILE A 170 -9.49 1.04 -11.71
N CYS A 171 -10.01 1.66 -10.66
CA CYS A 171 -11.33 1.32 -10.10
C CYS A 171 -12.49 1.93 -10.90
N GLU A 172 -12.30 3.14 -11.47
CA GLU A 172 -13.28 3.77 -12.35
C GLU A 172 -13.46 2.98 -13.67
N ASP A 173 -12.38 2.47 -14.25
CA ASP A 173 -12.44 1.65 -15.48
C ASP A 173 -13.11 0.27 -15.24
N ALA A 174 -12.87 -0.34 -14.07
CA ALA A 174 -13.56 -1.58 -13.69
C ALA A 174 -15.07 -1.38 -13.38
N LEU A 175 -15.47 -0.18 -12.93
CA LEU A 175 -16.87 0.16 -12.63
C LEU A 175 -17.70 0.49 -13.88
N GLU A 176 -17.13 1.17 -14.88
CA GLU A 176 -17.83 1.46 -16.14
C GLU A 176 -18.13 0.18 -16.96
N GLU A 177 -17.34 -0.87 -16.81
CA GLU A 177 -17.59 -2.16 -17.46
C GLU A 177 -18.77 -2.92 -16.80
N SER A 178 -18.97 -2.76 -15.49
CA SER A 178 -20.10 -3.35 -14.77
C SER A 178 -21.46 -2.72 -15.12
N LYS A 179 -21.46 -1.43 -15.51
CA LYS A 179 -22.64 -0.75 -16.05
C LYS A 179 -22.89 -1.11 -17.52
N SER A 180 -21.82 -1.21 -18.31
CA SER A 180 -21.90 -1.48 -19.75
C SER A 180 -22.32 -2.93 -20.07
N ALA A 181 -21.98 -3.89 -19.21
CA ALA A 181 -22.45 -5.28 -19.32
C ALA A 181 -23.94 -5.47 -18.92
N GLY A 182 -24.57 -4.45 -18.31
CA GLY A 182 -25.99 -4.47 -17.92
C GLY A 182 -26.95 -3.85 -18.94
N THR A 183 -26.44 -3.20 -20.00
CA THR A 183 -27.26 -2.53 -21.03
C THR A 183 -26.98 -3.06 -22.42
N SER A 184 -26.95 -4.38 -22.58
CA SER A 184 -27.10 -5.03 -23.90
C SER A 184 -28.08 -6.17 -23.75
N GLY A 185 -29.36 -5.80 -23.76
CA GLY A 185 -30.45 -6.69 -23.43
C GLY A 185 -31.81 -6.02 -23.67
N ARG A 186 -31.98 -5.41 -24.84
CA ARG A 186 -33.29 -5.22 -25.43
C ARG A 186 -33.21 -5.08 -26.94
#